data_AF-A0A7S3WEZ1-F1
#
_entry.id   AF-A0A7S3WEZ1-F1
#
_cell.length_a   1.000
_cell.length_b   1.000
_cell.length_c   1.000
_cell.angle_alpha   90.00
_cell.angle_beta   90.00
_cell.angle_gamma   90.00
#
_symmetry.space_group_name_H-M   'P 1'
#
loop_
_entity.id
_entity.type
_entity.pdbx_description
1 polymer ?
#
loop_
_entity_poly.entity_id
_entity_poly.type
_entity_poly.pdbx_seq_one_letter_code
_entity_poly.pdbx_strand_id
1 'polypeptide(L)'
;FMLSCTAQPGGLLPWLIQAGLTFRAGPDPDGFQAAIVGIGNDAGDLDSLAASIAIADWQPVGGCGGRPLWVPIAPFPRSDFRLRQDACLLFNHIGFSFDGAGAPEALLHLDDVDAATARRW
;
A
#
# COMPACT_ATOMS: atom_id res chain seq x y z
N PHE A 1 -22.18 13.28 -14.20
CA PHE A 1 -21.43 12.03 -14.02
C PHE A 1 -20.95 11.99 -12.58
N MET A 2 -21.73 11.39 -11.70
CA MET A 2 -21.39 11.24 -10.28
C MET A 2 -21.23 9.73 -10.06
N LEU A 3 -20.01 9.23 -10.25
CA LEU A 3 -19.67 7.85 -9.91
C LEU A 3 -19.53 7.80 -8.39
N SER A 4 -20.47 7.14 -7.74
CA SER A 4 -20.40 6.79 -6.32
C SER A 4 -19.17 5.91 -6.09
N CYS A 5 -18.04 6.53 -5.75
CA CYS A 5 -16.83 5.85 -5.32
C CYS A 5 -16.91 5.68 -3.81
N THR A 6 -17.48 4.58 -3.35
CA THR A 6 -17.46 4.23 -1.93
C THR A 6 -16.05 3.76 -1.57
N ALA A 7 -15.41 4.44 -0.61
CA ALA A 7 -14.20 3.96 0.04
C ALA A 7 -14.34 2.49 0.48
N GLN A 8 -13.22 1.78 0.58
CA GLN A 8 -13.19 0.37 0.94
C GLN A 8 -13.96 0.14 2.26
N PRO A 9 -14.90 -0.83 2.32
CA PRO A 9 -15.61 -1.12 3.55
C PRO A 9 -14.62 -1.62 4.60
N GLY A 10 -14.36 -0.82 5.65
CA GLY A 10 -13.40 -1.12 6.71
C GLY A 10 -12.39 0.00 7.01
N GLY A 11 -12.34 1.05 6.18
CA GLY A 11 -11.41 2.17 6.39
C GLY A 11 -9.98 1.86 5.89
N LEU A 12 -9.18 2.91 5.76
CA LEU A 12 -7.88 2.85 5.09
C LEU A 12 -6.91 1.84 5.72
N LEU A 13 -6.78 1.84 7.05
CA LEU A 13 -5.77 1.02 7.73
C LEU A 13 -6.06 -0.50 7.62
N PRO A 14 -7.28 -1.01 7.91
CA PRO A 14 -7.60 -2.41 7.67
C PRO A 14 -7.45 -2.83 6.21
N TRP A 15 -7.81 -1.96 5.26
CA TRP A 15 -7.61 -2.22 3.84
C TRP A 15 -6.12 -2.34 3.49
N LEU A 16 -5.29 -1.39 3.92
CA LEU A 16 -3.86 -1.37 3.58
C LEU A 16 -3.13 -2.60 4.14
N ILE A 17 -3.48 -3.02 5.37
CA ILE A 17 -2.99 -4.27 5.96
C ILE A 17 -3.36 -5.47 5.06
N GLN A 18 -4.62 -5.58 4.66
CA GLN A 18 -5.08 -6.69 3.81
C GLN A 18 -4.44 -6.67 2.42
N ALA A 19 -4.28 -5.49 1.82
CA ALA A 19 -3.59 -5.34 0.54
C ALA A 19 -2.14 -5.83 0.64
N GLY A 20 -1.41 -5.45 1.69
CA GLY A 20 -0.03 -5.90 1.91
C GLY A 20 0.08 -7.40 2.17
N LEU A 21 -0.83 -7.98 2.96
CA LEU A 21 -0.89 -9.44 3.19
C LEU A 21 -1.19 -10.21 1.89
N THR A 22 -2.19 -9.75 1.13
CA THR A 22 -2.56 -10.34 -0.16
C THR A 22 -1.40 -10.27 -1.13
N PHE A 23 -0.72 -9.11 -1.22
CA PHE A 23 0.45 -8.92 -2.06
C PHE A 23 1.59 -9.91 -1.73
N ARG A 24 1.84 -10.18 -0.44
CA ARG A 24 2.87 -11.14 -0.01
C ARG A 24 2.48 -12.60 -0.29
N ALA A 25 1.19 -12.92 -0.25
CA ALA A 25 0.67 -14.25 -0.54
C ALA A 25 0.86 -14.62 -2.03
N GLY A 26 0.71 -13.66 -2.93
CA GLY A 26 0.79 -13.88 -4.37
C GLY A 26 -0.61 -14.03 -5.02
N PRO A 27 -0.67 -14.32 -6.32
CA PRO A 27 -1.94 -14.49 -7.02
C PRO A 27 -2.71 -15.72 -6.53
N ASP A 28 -4.04 -15.61 -6.50
CA ASP A 28 -4.99 -16.64 -6.06
C ASP A 28 -5.96 -16.97 -7.20
N PRO A 29 -6.06 -18.24 -7.66
CA PRO A 29 -7.05 -18.71 -8.66
C PRO A 29 -8.47 -18.17 -8.46
N ASP A 30 -8.91 -18.07 -7.20
CA ASP A 30 -10.26 -17.62 -6.83
C ASP A 30 -10.28 -16.13 -6.41
N GLY A 31 -9.14 -15.44 -6.53
CA GLY A 31 -8.94 -14.04 -6.14
C GLY A 31 -8.19 -13.20 -7.19
N PHE A 32 -7.23 -12.39 -6.73
CA PHE A 32 -6.47 -11.50 -7.61
C PHE A 32 -5.45 -12.28 -8.44
N GLN A 33 -5.49 -12.09 -9.76
CA GLN A 33 -4.58 -12.75 -10.71
C GLN A 33 -3.37 -11.88 -11.10
N ALA A 34 -3.39 -10.59 -10.76
CA ALA A 34 -2.35 -9.64 -11.10
C ALA A 34 -2.29 -8.54 -10.03
N ALA A 35 -1.17 -7.83 -9.95
CA ALA A 35 -1.02 -6.65 -9.10
C ALA A 35 -0.56 -5.44 -9.90
N ILE A 36 -1.09 -4.27 -9.57
CA ILE A 36 -0.58 -2.97 -10.00
C ILE A 36 0.03 -2.29 -8.78
N VAL A 37 1.32 -1.97 -8.90
CA VAL A 37 2.07 -1.32 -7.84
C VAL A 37 2.06 0.18 -8.06
N GLY A 38 1.60 0.93 -7.06
CA GLY A 38 1.71 2.38 -7.00
C GLY A 38 2.98 2.77 -6.24
N ILE A 39 3.92 3.42 -6.91
CA ILE A 39 5.15 3.94 -6.30
C ILE A 39 5.21 5.45 -6.56
N GLY A 40 5.50 6.22 -5.51
CA GLY A 40 5.78 7.65 -5.61
C GLY A 40 7.13 7.96 -6.26
N ASN A 41 7.56 9.23 -6.22
CA ASN A 41 8.88 9.62 -6.71
C ASN A 41 10.01 9.15 -5.76
N ASP A 42 11.27 9.21 -6.19
CA ASP A 42 12.43 8.78 -5.37
C ASP A 42 12.64 9.60 -4.08
N ALA A 43 12.11 10.83 -4.00
CA ALA A 43 12.18 11.62 -2.78
C ALA A 43 11.32 11.01 -1.67
N GLY A 44 10.22 10.33 -2.03
CA GLY A 44 9.33 9.67 -1.08
C GLY A 44 8.76 10.65 -0.06
N ASP A 45 8.49 11.88 -0.49
CA ASP A 45 7.82 12.92 0.28
C ASP A 45 6.38 12.52 0.65
N LEU A 46 5.80 13.23 1.61
CA LEU A 46 4.49 12.90 2.14
C LEU A 46 3.40 12.86 1.07
N ASP A 47 3.44 13.75 0.08
CA ASP A 47 2.49 13.77 -1.03
C ASP A 47 2.67 12.56 -1.96
N SER A 48 3.90 12.12 -2.25
CA SER A 48 4.15 10.86 -2.97
C SER A 48 3.57 9.65 -2.24
N LEU A 49 3.79 9.57 -0.92
CA LEU A 49 3.26 8.48 -0.10
C LEU A 49 1.72 8.52 -0.07
N ALA A 50 1.15 9.68 0.26
CA ALA A 50 -0.30 9.86 0.35
C ALA A 50 -1.00 9.63 -1.00
N ALA A 51 -0.41 10.09 -2.11
CA ALA A 51 -0.98 9.90 -3.44
C ALA A 51 -0.97 8.43 -3.85
N SER A 52 0.13 7.70 -3.62
CA SER A 52 0.20 6.26 -3.93
C SER A 52 -0.86 5.47 -3.15
N ILE A 53 -1.01 5.75 -1.85
CA ILE A 53 -2.00 5.12 -0.98
C ILE A 53 -3.42 5.49 -1.43
N ALA A 54 -3.69 6.77 -1.68
CA ALA A 54 -5.00 7.24 -2.09
C ALA A 54 -5.43 6.69 -3.44
N ILE A 55 -4.51 6.62 -4.41
CA ILE A 55 -4.79 6.02 -5.72
C ILE A 55 -5.16 4.55 -5.54
N ALA A 56 -4.39 3.79 -4.76
CA ALA A 56 -4.64 2.37 -4.55
C ALA A 56 -5.94 2.09 -3.78
N ASP A 57 -6.27 2.87 -2.75
CA ASP A 57 -7.51 2.76 -1.97
C ASP A 57 -8.76 3.10 -2.81
N TRP A 58 -8.65 4.08 -3.72
CA TRP A 58 -9.73 4.46 -4.63
C TRP A 58 -10.04 3.36 -5.66
N GLN A 59 -9.13 2.43 -5.93
CA GLN A 59 -9.42 1.42 -6.95
C GLN A 59 -10.55 0.49 -6.50
N PRO A 60 -11.50 0.20 -7.39
CA PRO A 60 -12.66 -0.59 -7.01
C PRO A 60 -12.22 -2.00 -6.60
N VAL A 61 -12.70 -2.46 -5.44
CA VAL A 61 -12.47 -3.82 -4.92
C VAL A 61 -12.93 -4.83 -5.96
N GLY A 62 -12.12 -5.85 -6.24
CA GLY A 62 -12.50 -6.87 -7.22
C GLY A 62 -11.73 -8.17 -7.04
N GLY A 63 -12.23 -9.06 -6.17
CA GLY A 63 -11.87 -10.47 -6.17
C GLY A 63 -12.60 -11.28 -7.26
N CYS A 64 -13.67 -10.75 -7.86
CA CYS A 64 -14.42 -11.41 -8.92
C CYS A 64 -14.38 -10.59 -10.22
N GLY A 65 -13.84 -11.17 -11.30
CA GLY A 65 -13.82 -10.58 -12.64
C GLY A 65 -12.45 -10.17 -13.19
N GLY A 66 -11.34 -10.66 -12.61
CA GLY A 66 -9.99 -10.46 -13.17
C GLY A 66 -9.40 -9.06 -13.00
N ARG A 67 -9.83 -8.30 -12.00
CA ARG A 67 -9.23 -7.00 -11.67
C ARG A 67 -7.92 -7.19 -10.90
N PRO A 68 -6.92 -6.32 -11.08
CA PRO A 68 -5.67 -6.42 -10.35
C PRO A 68 -5.81 -5.90 -8.91
N LEU A 69 -4.98 -6.43 -8.02
CA LEU A 69 -4.74 -5.88 -6.69
C LEU A 69 -3.92 -4.59 -6.83
N TRP A 70 -4.36 -3.50 -6.19
CA TRP A 70 -3.58 -2.26 -6.17
C TRP A 70 -2.82 -2.13 -4.86
N VAL A 71 -1.50 -1.91 -4.95
CA VAL A 71 -0.59 -1.98 -3.80
C VAL A 71 0.31 -0.75 -3.78
N PRO A 72 0.19 0.13 -2.78
CA PRO A 72 1.12 1.23 -2.62
C PRO A 72 2.44 0.74 -1.99
N ILE A 73 3.57 1.19 -2.52
CA ILE A 73 4.91 0.92 -1.98
C ILE A 73 5.66 2.23 -1.80
N ALA A 74 6.23 2.41 -0.61
CA ALA A 74 7.16 3.50 -0.33
C ALA A 74 8.48 3.31 -1.11
N PRO A 75 8.96 4.32 -1.84
CA PRO A 75 10.10 4.23 -2.77
C PRO A 75 11.48 4.20 -2.09
N PHE A 76 11.54 3.81 -0.82
CA PHE A 76 12.75 3.83 -0.01
C PHE A 76 12.73 2.65 0.99
N PRO A 77 13.88 2.27 1.56
CA PRO A 77 13.96 1.21 2.57
C PRO A 77 13.14 1.56 3.82
N ARG A 78 12.56 0.56 4.47
CA ARG A 78 11.75 0.72 5.69
C ARG A 78 12.44 1.55 6.77
N SER A 79 13.74 1.35 6.99
CA SER A 79 14.53 2.09 7.98
C SER A 79 14.59 3.61 7.75
N ASP A 80 14.29 4.07 6.54
CA ASP A 80 14.43 5.45 6.12
C ASP A 80 13.12 6.24 6.31
N PHE A 81 12.01 5.56 6.66
CA PHE A 81 10.74 6.24 6.94
C PHE A 81 10.89 7.26 8.07
N ARG A 82 11.62 6.91 9.13
CA ARG A 82 11.91 7.78 10.28
C ARG A 82 12.58 9.11 9.93
N LEU A 83 13.18 9.23 8.74
CA LEU A 83 13.81 10.46 8.28
C LEU A 83 12.80 11.50 7.77
N ARG A 84 11.56 11.07 7.49
CA ARG A 84 10.45 11.90 6.99
C ARG A 84 9.54 12.28 8.14
N GLN A 85 9.93 13.33 8.86
CA GLN A 85 9.29 13.73 10.12
C GLN A 85 7.81 14.10 9.95
N ASP A 86 7.47 14.76 8.84
CA ASP A 86 6.09 15.08 8.46
C ASP A 86 5.24 13.82 8.24
N ALA A 87 5.75 12.84 7.50
CA ALA A 87 5.10 11.55 7.32
C ALA A 87 4.98 10.79 8.65
N CYS A 88 6.02 10.78 9.49
CA CYS A 88 5.96 10.18 10.82
C CYS A 88 4.85 10.79 11.68
N LEU A 89 4.77 12.13 11.72
CA LEU A 89 3.75 12.83 12.47
C LEU A 89 2.35 12.52 11.95
N LEU A 90 2.14 12.54 10.63
CA LEU A 90 0.82 12.25 10.04
C LEU A 90 0.39 10.81 10.29
N PHE A 91 1.24 9.83 9.98
CA PHE A 91 0.89 8.42 10.09
C PHE A 91 0.62 8.03 11.56
N ASN A 92 1.41 8.56 12.49
CA ASN A 92 1.13 8.40 13.93
C ASN A 92 -0.19 9.08 14.33
N HIS A 93 -0.46 10.29 13.83
CA HIS A 93 -1.69 11.02 14.12
C HIS A 93 -2.96 10.29 13.63
N ILE A 94 -2.89 9.63 12.48
CA ILE A 94 -4.03 8.88 11.90
C ILE A 94 -4.11 7.42 12.38
N GLY A 95 -3.29 7.03 13.37
CA GLY A 95 -3.43 5.77 14.10
C GLY A 95 -2.63 4.58 13.55
N PHE A 96 -1.61 4.80 12.71
CA PHE A 96 -0.71 3.71 12.32
C PHE A 96 0.16 3.29 13.50
N SER A 97 0.35 1.98 13.65
CA SER A 97 1.39 1.42 14.52
C SER A 97 2.72 1.40 13.79
N PHE A 98 3.79 1.70 14.53
CA PHE A 98 5.15 1.76 14.02
C PHE A 98 5.96 0.57 14.54
N ASP A 99 6.77 -0.01 13.68
CA ASP A 99 7.67 -1.10 14.02
C ASP A 99 8.98 -0.60 14.69
N GLY A 100 9.88 -1.54 15.01
CA GLY A 100 11.19 -1.24 15.57
C GLY A 100 12.14 -0.47 14.66
N ALA A 101 11.85 -0.37 13.35
CA ALA A 101 12.60 0.46 12.40
C ALA A 101 12.08 1.90 12.35
N GLY A 102 10.97 2.20 13.02
CA GLY A 102 10.34 3.52 13.01
C GLY A 102 9.52 3.77 11.74
N ALA A 103 8.94 2.71 11.16
CA ALA A 103 8.08 2.79 9.99
C ALA A 103 6.69 2.21 10.27
N PRO A 104 5.63 2.65 9.56
CA PRO A 104 4.30 2.08 9.71
C PRO A 104 4.29 0.59 9.33
N GLU A 105 3.79 -0.28 10.21
CA GLU A 105 3.75 -1.73 9.99
C GLU A 105 2.94 -2.12 8.74
N ALA A 106 1.86 -1.38 8.48
CA ALA A 106 0.95 -1.64 7.37
C ALA A 106 1.47 -1.16 6.01
N LEU A 107 2.48 -0.29 5.95
CA LEU A 107 2.98 0.29 4.70
C LEU A 107 4.13 -0.55 4.15
N LEU A 108 4.03 -1.06 2.93
CA LEU A 108 5.13 -1.74 2.24
C LEU A 108 6.20 -0.73 1.77
N HIS A 109 7.46 -1.14 1.86
CA HIS A 109 8.63 -0.41 1.40
C HIS A 109 9.36 -1.22 0.31
N LEU A 110 10.28 -0.58 -0.44
CA LEU A 110 10.99 -1.26 -1.54
C LEU A 110 11.74 -2.52 -1.08
N ASP A 111 12.30 -2.51 0.12
CA ASP A 111 13.00 -3.65 0.73
C ASP A 111 12.06 -4.74 1.27
N ASP A 112 10.75 -4.47 1.37
CA ASP A 112 9.73 -5.49 1.64
C ASP A 112 9.36 -6.29 0.37
N VAL A 113 9.71 -5.80 -0.83
CA VAL A 113 9.31 -6.39 -2.12
C VAL A 113 10.52 -6.92 -2.87
N ASP A 114 10.85 -8.16 -2.57
CA ASP A 114 11.95 -8.87 -3.21
C ASP A 114 11.60 -9.33 -4.65
N ALA A 115 12.64 -9.71 -5.40
CA ALA A 115 12.48 -10.21 -6.76
C ALA A 115 11.64 -11.50 -6.82
N ALA A 116 11.61 -12.29 -5.74
CA ALA A 116 10.80 -13.50 -5.67
C ALA A 116 9.31 -13.16 -5.57
N THR A 117 8.94 -12.16 -4.78
CA THR A 117 7.57 -11.64 -4.68
C THR A 117 7.14 -11.05 -6.01
N ALA A 118 7.96 -10.20 -6.62
CA ALA A 118 7.64 -9.61 -7.93
C ALA A 118 7.43 -10.67 -9.04
N ARG A 119 8.20 -11.78 -9.04
CA ARG A 119 8.06 -12.87 -10.03
C ARG A 119 6.84 -13.76 -9.82
N ARG A 120 6.23 -13.72 -8.63
CA ARG A 120 5.02 -14.49 -8.32
C ARG A 120 3.77 -13.84 -8.90
N TRP A 121 3.79 -12.52 -9.09
CA TRP A 121 2.70 -11.73 -9.69
C TRP A 121 2.85 -11.62 -11.21
#